data_AF-A0A1C6HB08-F1
#
_entry.id   AF-A0A1C6HB08-F1
#
_cell.length_a   1.000
_cell.length_b   1.000
_cell.length_c   1.000
_cell.angle_alpha   90.00
_cell.angle_beta   90.00
_cell.angle_gamma   90.00
#
_symmetry.space_group_name_H-M   'P 1'
#
loop_
_entity.id
_entity.type
_entity.pdbx_description
1 polymer ?
#
loop_
_entity_poly.entity_id
_entity_poly.type
_entity_poly.pdbx_seq_one_letter_code
_entity_poly.pdbx_strand_id
1 'polypeptide(L)'
;MKKQQIKSIKKFIPHISASLLSILAVACVIFRVMSSPPDYNEAMVFAAKLSLPTGNTAVSDTEETSQVESQEPSEVSEDKKQEASEKPKKKAEAVPVNAELSEPTEEELAEYDKAHEGENKYTVYETNITGAGEKYDNFYVKNNASADIDIGEELSGELGFTIEKNDQPQVLIVHTHTGESYLKYDTGYYYESYYPRTDDNNENVCAVGAAITKSLNKRGIKTIHDTTKHDESYNGAYDNSMETIQSYLKKYPSIKVVLDIHRDAFSTDEDGAMKKPTFKTADGQKAAQIMIMAGCDVDGVRDFPEWRYNLRFALRLQQTAETLYPGMTRPLNFGDFVYNMNANTGSLLIEVGTDGNSLNEVKLAGSLLGNALAECLEKSAE
;
A
#
# COMPACT_ATOMS: atom_id res chain seq x y z
N MET A 1 -24.05 -22.04 -79.87
CA MET A 1 -25.53 -22.05 -79.87
C MET A 1 -26.02 -22.35 -78.47
N LYS A 2 -26.95 -21.53 -77.94
CA LYS A 2 -28.13 -21.84 -77.07
C LYS A 2 -27.96 -22.92 -75.98
N LYS A 3 -28.49 -22.88 -74.77
CA LYS A 3 -29.44 -22.09 -73.95
C LYS A 3 -29.45 -22.90 -72.62
N GLN A 4 -29.27 -22.30 -71.44
CA GLN A 4 -30.35 -21.86 -70.53
C GLN A 4 -31.23 -22.99 -69.93
N GLN A 5 -31.54 -22.86 -68.62
CA GLN A 5 -32.60 -23.50 -67.78
C GLN A 5 -32.12 -24.57 -66.77
N ILE A 6 -32.56 -24.68 -65.51
CA ILE A 6 -33.62 -24.04 -64.70
C ILE A 6 -33.29 -24.19 -63.17
N LYS A 7 -33.81 -23.22 -62.41
CA LYS A 7 -34.01 -23.05 -60.95
C LYS A 7 -34.08 -24.30 -60.04
N SER A 8 -33.56 -24.14 -58.82
CA SER A 8 -34.29 -24.52 -57.59
C SER A 8 -33.99 -23.53 -56.45
N ILE A 9 -35.06 -23.02 -55.86
CA ILE A 9 -35.14 -22.07 -54.75
C ILE A 9 -35.19 -22.86 -53.44
N LYS A 10 -34.29 -22.60 -52.48
CA LYS A 10 -34.56 -22.86 -51.05
C LYS A 10 -33.95 -21.79 -50.13
N LYS A 11 -34.88 -21.06 -49.51
CA LYS A 11 -34.89 -20.45 -48.17
C LYS A 11 -33.94 -19.28 -47.84
N PHE A 12 -34.55 -18.09 -47.86
CA PHE A 12 -34.26 -16.95 -46.98
C PHE A 12 -34.13 -17.39 -45.52
N ILE A 13 -33.05 -16.97 -44.86
CA ILE A 13 -32.93 -16.83 -43.41
C ILE A 13 -32.72 -15.33 -43.16
N PRO A 14 -33.52 -14.67 -42.32
CA PRO A 14 -33.31 -13.25 -42.03
C PRO A 14 -32.07 -13.08 -41.13
N HIS A 15 -31.18 -12.16 -41.51
CA HIS A 15 -30.17 -11.62 -40.62
C HIS A 15 -30.86 -10.87 -39.48
N ILE A 16 -30.90 -11.48 -38.30
CA ILE A 16 -31.18 -10.77 -37.05
C ILE A 16 -29.85 -10.16 -36.62
N SER A 17 -29.74 -8.84 -36.79
CA SER A 17 -28.57 -8.04 -36.43
C SER A 17 -28.36 -8.05 -34.91
N ALA A 18 -27.08 -7.97 -34.51
CA ALA A 18 -26.59 -7.89 -33.13
C ALA A 18 -27.09 -6.66 -32.33
N SER A 19 -28.05 -5.91 -32.86
CA SER A 19 -28.61 -4.69 -32.30
C SER A 19 -29.78 -4.93 -31.34
N LEU A 20 -30.36 -6.14 -31.31
CA LEU A 20 -31.45 -6.48 -30.37
C LEU A 20 -30.96 -7.00 -29.01
N LEU A 21 -29.77 -7.62 -28.93
CA LEU A 21 -29.22 -8.11 -27.65
C LEU A 21 -28.72 -6.97 -26.75
N SER A 22 -28.22 -5.87 -27.33
CA SER A 22 -27.78 -4.70 -26.57
C SER A 22 -28.95 -3.93 -25.95
N ILE A 23 -30.10 -3.86 -26.62
CA ILE A 23 -31.29 -3.17 -26.11
C ILE A 23 -31.94 -3.95 -24.95
N LEU A 24 -31.90 -5.29 -24.97
CA LEU A 24 -32.44 -6.11 -23.88
C LEU A 24 -31.56 -6.09 -22.62
N ALA A 25 -30.23 -6.03 -22.79
CA ALA A 25 -29.30 -5.93 -21.66
C ALA A 25 -29.40 -4.56 -20.94
N VAL A 26 -29.55 -3.47 -21.69
CA VAL A 26 -29.74 -2.12 -21.13
C VAL A 26 -31.09 -1.99 -20.44
N ALA A 27 -32.17 -2.58 -20.98
CA ALA A 27 -33.49 -2.58 -20.34
C ALA A 27 -33.53 -3.37 -19.02
N CYS A 28 -32.82 -4.50 -18.92
CA CYS A 28 -32.73 -5.29 -17.69
C CYS A 28 -31.95 -4.58 -16.57
N VAL A 29 -30.93 -3.79 -16.92
CA VAL A 29 -30.17 -2.98 -15.95
C VAL A 29 -31.01 -1.80 -15.46
N ILE A 30 -31.71 -1.09 -16.35
CA ILE A 30 -32.58 0.03 -15.98
C ILE A 30 -33.74 -0.42 -15.08
N PHE A 31 -34.36 -1.59 -15.37
CA PHE A 31 -35.44 -2.10 -14.54
C PHE A 31 -34.97 -2.56 -13.15
N ARG A 32 -33.73 -3.05 -13.01
CA ARG A 32 -33.12 -3.39 -11.71
C ARG A 32 -32.77 -2.15 -10.88
N VAL A 33 -32.30 -1.09 -11.53
CA VAL A 33 -31.96 0.20 -10.89
C VAL A 33 -33.22 0.95 -10.45
N MET A 34 -34.33 0.85 -11.19
CA MET A 34 -35.58 1.54 -10.84
C MET A 34 -36.47 0.79 -9.81
N SER A 35 -36.16 -0.47 -9.49
CA SER A 35 -36.98 -1.30 -8.59
C SER A 35 -36.44 -1.42 -7.15
N SER A 36 -35.32 -0.77 -6.84
CA SER A 36 -34.69 -0.84 -5.51
C SER A 36 -34.65 0.56 -4.89
N PRO A 37 -35.00 0.74 -3.59
CA PRO A 37 -34.90 2.04 -2.96
C PRO A 37 -33.42 2.48 -2.87
N PRO A 38 -33.13 3.79 -2.84
CA PRO A 38 -31.77 4.29 -2.88
C PRO A 38 -31.14 4.13 -1.49
N ASP A 39 -30.42 3.04 -1.28
CA ASP A 39 -29.49 2.94 -0.16
C ASP A 39 -28.07 3.16 -0.70
N TYR A 40 -27.59 4.40 -0.58
CA TYR A 40 -26.33 4.88 -1.16
C TYR A 40 -25.09 4.19 -0.55
N ASN A 41 -25.25 3.49 0.59
CA ASN A 41 -24.15 2.80 1.27
C ASN A 41 -23.78 1.48 0.59
N GLU A 42 -24.74 0.70 0.08
CA GLU A 42 -24.41 -0.60 -0.53
C GLU A 42 -23.72 -0.47 -1.90
N ALA A 43 -24.08 0.54 -2.69
CA ALA A 43 -23.44 0.78 -3.99
C ALA A 43 -21.96 1.20 -3.83
N MET A 44 -21.65 1.99 -2.80
CA MET A 44 -20.28 2.38 -2.45
C MET A 44 -19.47 1.21 -1.89
N VAL A 45 -20.06 0.39 -1.02
CA VAL A 45 -19.44 -0.84 -0.50
C VAL A 45 -19.20 -1.86 -1.62
N PHE A 46 -20.10 -1.95 -2.61
CA PHE A 46 -19.94 -2.83 -3.77
C PHE A 46 -18.84 -2.35 -4.72
N ALA A 47 -18.72 -1.03 -4.95
CA ALA A 47 -17.62 -0.45 -5.71
C ALA A 47 -16.26 -0.68 -5.03
N ALA A 48 -16.19 -0.50 -3.69
CA ALA A 48 -15.00 -0.82 -2.90
C ALA A 48 -14.63 -2.32 -2.98
N LYS A 49 -15.62 -3.22 -2.95
CA LYS A 49 -15.43 -4.67 -3.11
C LYS A 49 -14.97 -5.10 -4.51
N LEU A 50 -15.25 -4.31 -5.55
CA LEU A 50 -14.85 -4.60 -6.92
C LEU A 50 -13.43 -4.10 -7.26
N SER A 51 -12.90 -3.18 -6.46
CA SER A 51 -11.57 -2.57 -6.65
C SER A 51 -10.47 -3.13 -5.75
N LEU A 52 -10.81 -3.95 -4.76
CA LEU A 52 -9.84 -4.67 -3.93
C LEU A 52 -9.55 -6.06 -4.52
N PRO A 53 -8.29 -6.53 -4.58
CA PRO A 53 -8.00 -7.92 -4.91
C PRO A 53 -8.58 -8.81 -3.80
N THR A 54 -9.50 -9.71 -4.19
CA THR A 54 -10.10 -10.72 -3.31
C THR A 54 -9.03 -11.65 -2.74
N GLY A 55 -8.62 -11.39 -1.51
CA GLY A 55 -7.85 -12.33 -0.69
C GLY A 55 -8.68 -12.75 0.51
N ASN A 56 -9.70 -13.58 0.32
CA ASN A 56 -10.43 -14.21 1.42
C ASN A 56 -10.06 -15.69 1.48
N THR A 57 -9.31 -16.08 2.50
CA THR A 57 -9.11 -17.49 2.87
C THR A 57 -10.40 -18.02 3.47
N ALA A 58 -11.09 -18.89 2.74
CA ALA A 58 -12.01 -19.84 3.36
C ALA A 58 -11.17 -20.92 4.05
N VAL A 59 -11.12 -20.90 5.38
CA VAL A 59 -10.58 -22.01 6.16
C VAL A 59 -11.66 -23.09 6.17
N SER A 60 -11.42 -24.17 5.43
CA SER A 60 -12.19 -25.40 5.58
C SER A 60 -11.62 -26.21 6.75
N ASP A 61 -12.47 -26.48 7.72
CA ASP A 61 -12.24 -27.45 8.79
C ASP A 61 -11.85 -28.81 8.21
N THR A 62 -10.68 -29.32 8.60
CA THR A 62 -10.44 -30.75 8.70
C THR A 62 -9.58 -31.01 9.92
N GLU A 63 -10.20 -31.66 10.90
CA GLU A 63 -9.56 -32.36 11.99
C GLU A 63 -8.54 -33.37 11.43
N GLU A 64 -7.28 -33.26 11.84
CA GLU A 64 -6.42 -34.43 11.90
C GLU A 64 -5.50 -34.34 13.12
N THR A 65 -5.85 -35.15 14.11
CA THR A 65 -5.06 -35.46 15.30
C THR A 65 -3.79 -36.20 14.91
N SER A 66 -2.62 -35.69 15.30
CA SER A 66 -1.46 -36.55 15.56
C SER A 66 -0.53 -35.95 16.61
N GLN A 67 -0.17 -36.83 17.54
CA GLN A 67 0.58 -36.59 18.76
C GLN A 67 2.05 -36.30 18.43
N VAL A 68 2.67 -35.33 19.12
CA VAL A 68 4.13 -35.18 19.16
C VAL A 68 4.58 -35.44 20.60
N GLU A 69 5.24 -36.58 20.75
CA GLU A 69 5.97 -36.99 21.94
C GLU A 69 7.35 -36.31 21.94
N SER A 70 7.67 -35.71 23.07
CA SER A 70 8.92 -35.04 23.41
C SER A 70 10.11 -35.99 23.49
N GLN A 71 11.27 -35.60 22.95
CA GLN A 71 12.59 -36.01 23.46
C GLN A 71 13.73 -35.14 22.91
N GLU A 72 14.48 -34.54 23.84
CA GLU A 72 15.87 -34.05 23.72
C GLU A 72 16.73 -34.94 24.66
N PRO A 73 18.08 -34.81 24.76
CA PRO A 73 19.13 -34.52 23.76
C PRO A 73 20.38 -35.44 23.94
N SER A 74 21.36 -35.41 23.02
CA SER A 74 22.78 -35.76 23.30
C SER A 74 23.67 -35.21 22.16
N GLU A 75 24.51 -34.21 22.43
CA GLU A 75 25.94 -34.24 22.82
C GLU A 75 26.97 -34.47 21.69
N VAL A 76 27.69 -33.37 21.40
CA VAL A 76 29.14 -33.18 21.20
C VAL A 76 29.86 -33.88 20.02
N SER A 77 30.41 -33.06 19.11
CA SER A 77 31.83 -33.13 18.75
C SER A 77 32.37 -31.83 18.14
N GLU A 78 33.66 -31.65 18.39
CA GLU A 78 34.48 -30.45 18.36
C GLU A 78 35.01 -30.05 16.97
N ASP A 79 35.05 -28.73 16.77
CA ASP A 79 36.22 -27.92 16.38
C ASP A 79 36.72 -27.92 14.91
N LYS A 80 36.54 -26.77 14.26
CA LYS A 80 37.63 -26.10 13.52
C LYS A 80 37.35 -24.62 13.26
N LYS A 81 38.12 -23.82 13.99
CA LYS A 81 38.33 -22.38 13.90
C LYS A 81 38.96 -21.98 12.55
N GLN A 82 38.36 -21.00 11.86
CA GLN A 82 39.07 -20.12 10.92
C GLN A 82 38.63 -18.67 11.15
N GLU A 83 39.59 -17.86 11.58
CA GLU A 83 39.49 -16.41 11.76
C GLU A 83 39.34 -15.70 10.41
N ALA A 84 38.36 -14.79 10.33
CA ALA A 84 38.36 -13.70 9.36
C ALA A 84 37.73 -12.45 9.99
N SER A 85 38.58 -11.62 10.62
CA SER A 85 38.54 -10.15 10.63
C SER A 85 37.15 -9.48 10.64
N GLU A 86 36.56 -9.28 11.82
CA GLU A 86 35.49 -8.30 12.02
C GLU A 86 36.06 -6.87 12.04
N LYS A 87 35.66 -6.04 11.06
CA LYS A 87 35.67 -4.58 11.20
C LYS A 87 34.41 -4.14 11.96
N PRO A 88 34.45 -3.12 12.82
CA PRO A 88 33.31 -2.77 13.64
C PRO A 88 32.20 -2.17 12.77
N LYS A 89 31.02 -2.83 12.73
CA LYS A 89 29.78 -2.22 12.23
C LYS A 89 29.45 -1.02 13.12
N LYS A 90 29.51 0.18 12.53
CA LYS A 90 29.01 1.41 13.13
C LYS A 90 27.51 1.21 13.39
N LYS A 91 27.14 1.10 14.67
CA LYS A 91 25.75 1.15 15.11
C LYS A 91 25.22 2.54 14.74
N ALA A 92 24.25 2.61 13.84
CA ALA A 92 23.59 3.87 13.51
C ALA A 92 23.01 4.44 14.81
N GLU A 93 23.47 5.62 15.21
CA GLU A 93 22.88 6.34 16.34
C GLU A 93 21.42 6.65 16.00
N ALA A 94 20.51 6.23 16.87
CA ALA A 94 19.10 6.58 16.80
C ALA A 94 18.98 8.10 16.89
N VAL A 95 18.61 8.74 15.78
CA VAL A 95 18.33 10.17 15.73
C VAL A 95 17.01 10.42 16.48
N PRO A 96 16.95 11.34 17.46
CA PRO A 96 15.75 11.55 18.24
C PRO A 96 14.65 12.18 17.36
N VAL A 97 13.51 11.50 17.28
CA VAL A 97 12.28 11.89 16.57
C VAL A 97 11.27 12.32 17.64
N ASN A 98 11.35 13.51 18.26
CA ASN A 98 10.42 13.80 19.38
C ASN A 98 10.18 15.28 19.72
N ALA A 99 9.64 16.05 18.77
CA ALA A 99 9.02 17.35 19.12
C ALA A 99 7.56 17.50 18.66
N GLU A 100 7.05 16.58 17.82
CA GLU A 100 5.70 16.68 17.22
C GLU A 100 4.80 15.46 17.54
N LEU A 101 5.34 14.46 18.22
CA LEU A 101 4.59 13.28 18.69
C LEU A 101 4.37 13.46 20.18
N SER A 102 3.16 13.83 20.58
CA SER A 102 2.76 13.90 21.99
C SER A 102 1.52 13.04 22.18
N GLU A 103 1.54 12.19 23.19
CA GLU A 103 0.33 11.53 23.66
C GLU A 103 -0.68 12.57 24.13
N PRO A 104 -1.99 12.34 23.93
CA PRO A 104 -3.00 13.27 24.39
C PRO A 104 -2.98 13.36 25.91
N THR A 105 -3.23 14.56 26.41
CA THR A 105 -3.44 14.78 27.84
C THR A 105 -4.77 14.16 28.30
N GLU A 106 -4.89 13.93 29.61
CA GLU A 106 -6.16 13.46 30.20
C GLU A 106 -7.32 14.42 29.91
N GLU A 107 -7.05 15.74 29.84
CA GLU A 107 -8.05 16.76 29.51
C GLU A 107 -8.51 16.65 28.04
N GLU A 108 -7.59 16.45 27.09
CA GLU A 108 -7.92 16.26 25.67
C GLU A 108 -8.68 14.97 25.42
N LEU A 109 -8.34 13.88 26.12
CA LEU A 109 -9.09 12.63 26.06
C LEU A 109 -10.51 12.79 26.66
N ALA A 110 -10.63 13.51 27.78
CA ALA A 110 -11.93 13.77 28.39
C ALA A 110 -12.83 14.63 27.49
N GLU A 111 -12.27 15.63 26.80
CA GLU A 111 -12.99 16.44 25.82
C GLU A 111 -13.41 15.61 24.60
N TYR A 112 -12.50 14.77 24.08
CA TYR A 112 -12.80 13.86 22.98
C TYR A 112 -13.92 12.88 23.32
N ASP A 113 -13.87 12.26 24.51
CA ASP A 113 -14.90 11.33 24.96
C ASP A 113 -16.25 12.03 25.19
N LYS A 114 -16.23 13.25 25.73
CA LYS A 114 -17.43 14.07 25.93
C LYS A 114 -18.10 14.47 24.60
N ALA A 115 -17.31 14.71 23.54
CA ALA A 115 -17.83 15.05 22.23
C ALA A 115 -18.67 13.92 21.60
N HIS A 116 -18.45 12.67 22.03
CA HIS A 116 -19.13 11.46 21.54
C HIS A 116 -19.99 10.81 22.63
N GLU A 117 -20.48 11.60 23.59
CA GLU A 117 -21.30 11.11 24.69
C GLU A 117 -22.61 10.48 24.16
N GLY A 118 -22.81 9.20 24.49
CA GLY A 118 -23.99 8.43 24.08
C GLY A 118 -23.81 7.61 22.80
N GLU A 119 -22.65 7.69 22.14
CA GLU A 119 -22.33 6.85 20.98
C GLU A 119 -21.83 5.46 21.37
N ASN A 120 -22.05 4.48 20.49
CA ASN A 120 -21.45 3.16 20.64
C ASN A 120 -19.93 3.24 20.40
N LYS A 121 -19.17 2.47 21.20
CA LYS A 121 -17.73 2.26 21.02
C LYS A 121 -17.48 0.92 20.36
N TYR A 122 -16.64 0.92 19.33
CA TYR A 122 -16.20 -0.27 18.62
C TYR A 122 -14.72 -0.51 18.87
N THR A 123 -14.32 -1.77 18.98
CA THR A 123 -12.94 -2.13 19.35
C THR A 123 -11.97 -1.86 18.20
N VAL A 124 -10.79 -1.35 18.54
CA VAL A 124 -9.62 -1.33 17.65
C VAL A 124 -8.58 -2.26 18.25
N TYR A 125 -8.23 -3.35 17.57
CA TYR A 125 -7.25 -4.30 18.07
C TYR A 125 -5.95 -4.28 17.27
N GLU A 126 -4.85 -4.30 18.03
CA GLU A 126 -3.50 -4.36 17.49
C GLU A 126 -3.22 -5.72 16.87
N THR A 127 -2.58 -5.69 15.71
CA THR A 127 -2.07 -6.89 15.05
C THR A 127 -0.68 -6.60 14.49
N ASN A 128 0.14 -7.63 14.35
CA ASN A 128 1.37 -7.56 13.57
C ASN A 128 1.24 -8.53 12.39
N ILE A 129 1.16 -7.98 11.19
CA ILE A 129 0.93 -8.74 9.96
C ILE A 129 2.29 -9.03 9.35
N THR A 130 2.68 -10.30 9.38
CA THR A 130 3.92 -10.81 8.79
C THR A 130 3.70 -12.25 8.32
N GLY A 131 4.71 -12.85 7.67
CA GLY A 131 4.73 -14.29 7.41
C GLY A 131 3.92 -14.79 6.21
N ALA A 132 3.24 -13.93 5.46
CA ALA A 132 2.55 -14.31 4.23
C ALA A 132 3.43 -14.13 2.99
N GLY A 133 3.36 -15.08 2.06
CA GLY A 133 4.17 -15.07 0.84
C GLY A 133 5.54 -15.75 1.00
N GLU A 134 6.43 -15.51 0.04
CA GLU A 134 7.80 -16.03 0.06
C GLU A 134 8.67 -15.21 1.01
N LYS A 135 9.39 -15.89 1.91
CA LYS A 135 10.38 -15.24 2.77
C LYS A 135 11.71 -15.11 2.03
N TYR A 136 12.26 -13.91 1.99
CA TYR A 136 13.62 -13.67 1.52
C TYR A 136 14.39 -12.86 2.57
N ASP A 137 15.48 -13.43 3.10
CA ASP A 137 16.29 -12.84 4.16
C ASP A 137 15.44 -12.39 5.37
N ASN A 138 15.26 -11.08 5.56
CA ASN A 138 14.53 -10.46 6.67
C ASN A 138 13.12 -9.96 6.29
N PHE A 139 12.63 -10.21 5.08
CA PHE A 139 11.33 -9.72 4.61
C PHE A 139 10.51 -10.78 3.87
N TYR A 140 9.27 -10.42 3.52
CA TYR A 140 8.33 -11.29 2.82
C TYR A 140 7.77 -10.64 1.55
N VAL A 141 7.56 -11.43 0.50
CA VAL A 141 6.96 -11.02 -0.77
C VAL A 141 5.74 -11.87 -1.07
N LYS A 142 4.59 -11.23 -1.17
CA LYS A 142 3.36 -11.84 -1.66
C LYS A 142 3.24 -11.55 -3.15
N ASN A 143 3.67 -12.50 -3.98
CA ASN A 143 3.49 -12.43 -5.42
C ASN A 143 2.06 -12.86 -5.81
N ASN A 144 1.23 -11.88 -6.17
CA ASN A 144 -0.11 -12.07 -6.75
C ASN A 144 -0.13 -11.73 -8.25
N ALA A 145 1.02 -11.44 -8.85
CA ALA A 145 1.16 -11.13 -10.26
C ALA A 145 1.24 -12.40 -11.11
N SER A 146 0.94 -12.23 -12.39
CA SER A 146 1.25 -13.19 -13.45
C SER A 146 2.76 -13.32 -13.73
N ALA A 147 3.56 -12.35 -13.29
CA ALA A 147 5.01 -12.34 -13.47
C ALA A 147 5.71 -13.37 -12.56
N ASP A 148 6.55 -14.20 -13.17
CA ASP A 148 7.55 -14.99 -12.45
C ASP A 148 8.79 -14.13 -12.16
N ILE A 149 9.24 -14.15 -10.91
CA ILE A 149 10.35 -13.32 -10.42
C ILE A 149 11.27 -14.15 -9.52
N ASP A 150 12.57 -13.94 -9.66
CA ASP A 150 13.56 -14.37 -8.66
C ASP A 150 13.92 -13.14 -7.81
N ILE A 151 13.61 -13.20 -6.51
CA ILE A 151 13.79 -12.07 -5.59
C ILE A 151 15.28 -11.69 -5.48
N GLY A 152 16.19 -12.67 -5.53
CA GLY A 152 17.63 -12.43 -5.43
C GLY A 152 18.20 -11.76 -6.68
N GLU A 153 17.78 -12.22 -7.86
CA GLU A 153 18.15 -11.57 -9.12
C GLU A 153 17.65 -10.13 -9.17
N GLU A 154 16.39 -9.88 -8.81
CA GLU A 154 15.84 -8.52 -8.80
C GLU A 154 16.56 -7.62 -7.79
N LEU A 155 16.80 -8.08 -6.56
CA LEU A 155 17.56 -7.30 -5.58
C LEU A 155 18.95 -6.88 -6.09
N SER A 156 19.62 -7.76 -6.85
CA SER A 156 20.94 -7.51 -7.42
C SER A 156 20.93 -6.59 -8.66
N GLY A 157 19.78 -6.45 -9.33
CA GLY A 157 19.64 -5.67 -10.56
C GLY A 157 19.76 -4.15 -10.35
N GLU A 158 20.08 -3.41 -11.41
CA GLU A 158 20.16 -1.95 -11.35
C GLU A 158 18.78 -1.31 -11.11
N LEU A 159 18.70 -0.18 -10.38
CA LEU A 159 17.45 0.57 -10.14
C LEU A 159 17.02 1.43 -11.33
N GLY A 160 17.87 1.63 -12.34
CA GLY A 160 17.56 2.51 -13.47
C GLY A 160 17.53 4.01 -13.10
N PHE A 161 17.91 4.37 -11.88
CA PHE A 161 18.11 5.75 -11.43
C PHE A 161 19.15 5.82 -10.31
N THR A 162 19.70 7.02 -10.07
CA THR A 162 20.59 7.34 -8.96
C THR A 162 20.11 8.61 -8.26
N ILE A 163 20.43 8.76 -6.98
CA ILE A 163 20.16 9.98 -6.22
C ILE A 163 21.46 10.76 -6.02
N GLU A 164 21.39 12.07 -6.21
CA GLU A 164 22.50 12.99 -5.95
C GLU A 164 22.18 13.91 -4.77
N LYS A 165 23.15 14.17 -3.88
CA LYS A 165 22.96 15.16 -2.81
C LYS A 165 23.24 16.57 -3.32
N ASN A 166 22.24 17.13 -4.01
CA ASN A 166 22.27 18.49 -4.55
C ASN A 166 20.99 19.26 -4.16
N ASP A 167 20.86 20.51 -4.60
CA ASP A 167 19.71 21.35 -4.27
C ASP A 167 18.47 21.13 -5.16
N GLN A 168 18.52 20.20 -6.13
CA GLN A 168 17.38 19.87 -6.98
C GLN A 168 16.49 18.81 -6.31
N PRO A 169 15.15 18.93 -6.41
CA PRO A 169 14.23 17.94 -5.87
C PRO A 169 14.38 16.61 -6.60
N GLN A 170 14.48 15.51 -5.84
CA GLN A 170 14.68 14.16 -6.39
C GLN A 170 13.59 13.18 -5.99
N VAL A 171 12.83 13.50 -4.95
CA VAL A 171 11.67 12.74 -4.50
C VAL A 171 10.43 13.63 -4.58
N LEU A 172 9.36 13.09 -5.14
CA LEU A 172 8.02 13.67 -5.09
C LEU A 172 7.13 12.77 -4.24
N ILE A 173 6.39 13.36 -3.30
CA ILE A 173 5.34 12.68 -2.53
C ILE A 173 4.00 13.29 -2.95
N VAL A 174 3.07 12.43 -3.35
CA VAL A 174 1.68 12.77 -3.66
C VAL A 174 0.73 11.86 -2.88
N HIS A 175 -0.56 12.17 -2.96
CA HIS A 175 -1.63 11.40 -2.33
C HIS A 175 -2.81 11.32 -3.28
N THR A 176 -3.00 10.19 -3.94
CA THR A 176 -4.15 9.98 -4.82
C THR A 176 -5.45 10.04 -4.02
N HIS A 177 -5.51 9.35 -2.89
CA HIS A 177 -6.64 9.45 -1.95
C HIS A 177 -6.33 10.39 -0.79
N THR A 178 -6.15 11.67 -1.12
CA THR A 178 -5.73 12.73 -0.19
C THR A 178 -6.58 12.79 1.09
N GLY A 179 -7.88 12.54 0.98
CA GLY A 179 -8.80 12.65 2.10
C GLY A 179 -8.71 11.50 3.11
N GLU A 180 -7.95 10.43 2.87
CA GLU A 180 -7.87 9.28 3.79
C GLU A 180 -7.27 9.66 5.15
N SER A 181 -8.05 9.46 6.21
CA SER A 181 -7.68 9.89 7.57
C SER A 181 -7.56 8.75 8.57
N TYR A 182 -6.97 9.07 9.71
CA TYR A 182 -6.63 8.16 10.79
C TYR A 182 -7.44 8.48 12.05
N LEU A 183 -7.36 7.61 13.06
CA LEU A 183 -7.87 7.96 14.39
C LEU A 183 -7.02 9.08 15.01
N LYS A 184 -7.68 9.98 15.73
CA LYS A 184 -6.99 11.09 16.38
C LYS A 184 -6.01 10.61 17.46
N TYR A 185 -6.41 9.59 18.23
CA TYR A 185 -5.67 9.06 19.39
C TYR A 185 -5.66 7.52 19.39
N ASP A 186 -4.64 6.92 20.04
CA ASP A 186 -4.59 5.47 20.29
C ASP A 186 -5.36 5.12 21.58
N THR A 187 -6.69 5.03 21.47
CA THR A 187 -7.58 4.72 22.61
C THR A 187 -8.01 3.26 22.69
N GLY A 188 -7.67 2.45 21.69
CA GLY A 188 -8.15 1.06 21.56
C GLY A 188 -9.63 0.92 21.15
N TYR A 189 -10.28 2.03 20.80
CA TYR A 189 -11.65 2.04 20.28
C TYR A 189 -11.87 3.20 19.31
N TYR A 190 -12.97 3.15 18.57
CA TYR A 190 -13.50 4.27 17.81
C TYR A 190 -15.00 4.41 18.06
N TYR A 191 -15.54 5.59 17.78
CA TYR A 191 -16.96 5.91 17.98
C TYR A 191 -17.79 5.64 16.71
N GLU A 192 -19.08 5.34 16.88
CA GLU A 192 -20.00 5.07 15.78
C GLU A 192 -20.02 6.14 14.68
N SER A 193 -19.87 7.42 15.04
CA SER A 193 -19.79 8.52 14.09
C SER A 193 -18.44 8.68 13.37
N TYR A 194 -17.44 7.85 13.67
CA TYR A 194 -16.12 7.92 13.05
C TYR A 194 -16.24 7.78 11.53
N TYR A 195 -15.71 8.78 10.84
CA TYR A 195 -15.60 8.79 9.38
C TYR A 195 -14.12 8.90 9.01
N PRO A 196 -13.52 7.89 8.35
CA PRO A 196 -12.08 7.83 8.15
C PRO A 196 -11.64 8.67 6.93
N ARG A 197 -12.25 9.85 6.74
CA ARG A 197 -11.84 10.83 5.73
C ARG A 197 -11.97 12.28 6.24
N THR A 198 -11.03 13.14 5.87
CA THR A 198 -11.02 14.57 6.24
C THR A 198 -10.22 15.42 5.23
N ASP A 199 -10.56 16.70 5.13
CA ASP A 199 -9.82 17.70 4.35
C ASP A 199 -8.70 18.38 5.18
N ASP A 200 -8.56 18.03 6.47
CA ASP A 200 -7.44 18.50 7.30
C ASP A 200 -6.18 17.67 7.03
N ASN A 201 -5.20 18.29 6.38
CA ASN A 201 -3.92 17.68 6.05
C ASN A 201 -3.05 17.33 7.27
N ASN A 202 -3.44 17.74 8.49
CA ASN A 202 -2.78 17.31 9.73
C ASN A 202 -3.32 15.97 10.27
N GLU A 203 -4.47 15.53 9.75
CA GLU A 203 -5.22 14.35 10.19
C GLU A 203 -5.34 13.26 9.09
N ASN A 204 -4.93 13.55 7.86
CA ASN A 204 -4.96 12.62 6.73
C ASN A 204 -3.56 12.13 6.30
N VAL A 205 -3.49 11.35 5.22
CA VAL A 205 -2.25 10.82 4.63
C VAL A 205 -1.18 11.90 4.32
N CYS A 206 -1.57 13.17 4.14
CA CYS A 206 -0.61 14.27 4.01
C CYS A 206 0.26 14.43 5.25
N ALA A 207 -0.27 14.15 6.45
CA ALA A 207 0.49 14.20 7.69
C ALA A 207 1.64 13.19 7.71
N VAL A 208 1.44 12.02 7.10
CA VAL A 208 2.46 11.00 6.89
C VAL A 208 3.48 11.47 5.84
N GLY A 209 3.02 12.02 4.72
CA GLY A 209 3.87 12.60 3.68
C GLY A 209 4.80 13.70 4.21
N ALA A 210 4.30 14.54 5.13
CA ALA A 210 5.10 15.57 5.79
C ALA A 210 6.22 14.98 6.66
N ALA A 211 5.95 13.90 7.41
CA ALA A 211 6.92 13.21 8.24
C ALA A 211 8.04 12.53 7.41
N ILE A 212 7.68 11.90 6.29
CA ILE A 212 8.64 11.33 5.32
C ILE A 212 9.52 12.45 4.75
N THR A 213 8.89 13.53 4.27
CA THR A 213 9.56 14.70 3.68
C THR A 213 10.57 15.34 4.63
N LYS A 214 10.20 15.49 5.90
CA LYS A 214 11.09 16.03 6.94
C LYS A 214 12.33 15.15 7.13
N SER A 215 12.14 13.83 7.14
CA SER A 215 13.23 12.86 7.34
C SER A 215 14.19 12.81 6.14
N LEU A 216 13.66 12.78 4.91
CA LEU A 216 14.46 12.84 3.68
C LEU A 216 15.26 14.14 3.56
N ASN A 217 14.61 15.30 3.79
CA ASN A 217 15.30 16.59 3.74
C ASN A 217 16.40 16.72 4.80
N LYS A 218 16.22 16.14 5.99
CA LYS A 218 17.26 16.08 7.04
C LYS A 218 18.48 15.27 6.60
N ARG A 219 18.31 14.30 5.71
CA ARG A 219 19.39 13.48 5.11
C ARG A 219 20.01 14.12 3.86
N GLY A 220 19.51 15.29 3.44
CA GLY A 220 20.00 16.03 2.28
C GLY A 220 19.38 15.60 0.96
N ILE A 221 18.33 14.78 0.99
CA ILE A 221 17.56 14.40 -0.20
C ILE A 221 16.40 15.38 -0.33
N LYS A 222 16.45 16.24 -1.34
CA LYS A 222 15.42 17.27 -1.53
C LYS A 222 14.11 16.63 -1.99
N THR A 223 13.06 16.87 -1.23
CA THR A 223 11.74 16.27 -1.45
C THR A 223 10.69 17.34 -1.64
N ILE A 224 9.85 17.19 -2.67
CA ILE A 224 8.61 17.93 -2.84
C ILE A 224 7.48 17.11 -2.24
N HIS A 225 6.68 17.74 -1.39
CA HIS A 225 5.44 17.18 -0.86
C HIS A 225 4.27 17.96 -1.43
N ASP A 226 3.49 17.31 -2.29
CA ASP A 226 2.28 17.89 -2.85
C ASP A 226 1.05 17.42 -2.06
N THR A 227 0.29 18.39 -1.57
CA THR A 227 -0.91 18.16 -0.74
C THR A 227 -2.19 18.55 -1.49
N THR A 228 -2.17 18.57 -2.82
CA THR A 228 -3.37 18.82 -3.63
C THR A 228 -4.38 17.71 -3.38
N LYS A 229 -5.65 18.09 -3.19
CA LYS A 229 -6.74 17.14 -3.06
C LYS A 229 -7.07 16.56 -4.44
N HIS A 230 -6.81 15.27 -4.64
CA HIS A 230 -7.07 14.59 -5.91
C HIS A 230 -8.40 13.84 -5.93
N ASP A 231 -8.97 13.52 -4.77
CA ASP A 231 -10.10 12.62 -4.60
C ASP A 231 -11.42 13.34 -4.30
N GLU A 232 -11.65 14.52 -4.91
CA GLU A 232 -12.98 15.16 -4.93
C GLU A 232 -14.07 14.21 -5.48
N SER A 233 -13.69 13.42 -6.48
CA SER A 233 -14.42 12.21 -6.87
C SER A 233 -13.49 11.02 -6.75
N TYR A 234 -13.94 9.96 -6.09
CA TYR A 234 -13.11 8.78 -5.85
C TYR A 234 -12.57 8.16 -7.14
N ASN A 235 -13.42 8.05 -8.18
CA ASN A 235 -13.06 7.44 -9.45
C ASN A 235 -12.09 8.28 -10.30
N GLY A 236 -12.08 9.60 -10.13
CA GLY A 236 -11.18 10.50 -10.86
C GLY A 236 -9.82 10.70 -10.19
N ALA A 237 -9.62 10.14 -9.00
CA ALA A 237 -8.47 10.44 -8.15
C ALA A 237 -7.12 10.11 -8.83
N TYR A 238 -7.02 8.95 -9.48
CA TYR A 238 -5.79 8.52 -10.14
C TYR A 238 -5.44 9.35 -11.37
N ASP A 239 -6.44 9.77 -12.16
CA ASP A 239 -6.22 10.65 -13.31
C ASP A 239 -5.71 12.03 -12.83
N ASN A 240 -6.38 12.59 -11.81
CA ASN A 240 -6.00 13.87 -11.21
C ASN A 240 -4.57 13.84 -10.62
N SER A 241 -4.23 12.78 -9.88
CA SER A 241 -2.88 12.66 -9.30
C SER A 241 -1.81 12.41 -10.37
N MET A 242 -2.12 11.69 -11.45
CA MET A 242 -1.21 11.54 -12.58
C MET A 242 -0.93 12.88 -13.27
N GLU A 243 -1.93 13.73 -13.46
CA GLU A 243 -1.72 15.08 -14.01
C GLU A 243 -0.75 15.91 -13.15
N THR A 244 -0.91 15.86 -11.82
CA THR A 244 0.00 16.49 -10.86
C THR A 244 1.41 15.91 -10.98
N ILE A 245 1.56 14.58 -10.99
CA ILE A 245 2.86 13.90 -11.12
C ILE A 245 3.56 14.35 -12.42
N GLN A 246 2.87 14.29 -13.57
CA GLN A 246 3.45 14.65 -14.85
C GLN A 246 3.87 16.13 -14.92
N SER A 247 3.09 17.03 -14.29
CA SER A 247 3.45 18.44 -14.16
C SER A 247 4.78 18.63 -13.42
N TYR A 248 4.98 17.92 -12.30
CA TYR A 248 6.24 17.97 -11.55
C TYR A 248 7.39 17.31 -12.29
N LEU A 249 7.20 16.13 -12.91
CA LEU A 249 8.26 15.46 -13.67
C LEU A 249 8.75 16.31 -14.84
N LYS A 250 7.84 17.04 -15.50
CA LYS A 250 8.19 18.00 -16.55
C LYS A 250 8.96 19.21 -15.99
N LYS A 251 8.55 19.73 -14.84
CA LYS A 251 9.17 20.91 -14.20
C LYS A 251 10.53 20.59 -13.58
N TYR A 252 10.69 19.38 -13.03
CA TYR A 252 11.89 18.92 -12.34
C TYR A 252 12.30 17.52 -12.85
N PRO A 253 13.00 17.43 -13.99
CA PRO A 253 13.53 16.16 -14.50
C PRO A 253 14.53 15.45 -13.56
N SER A 254 14.97 16.15 -12.51
CA SER A 254 15.76 15.62 -11.40
C SER A 254 14.99 14.66 -10.50
N ILE A 255 13.64 14.69 -10.51
CA ILE A 255 12.82 13.75 -9.74
C ILE A 255 13.03 12.34 -10.28
N LYS A 256 13.51 11.44 -9.42
CA LYS A 256 13.75 10.02 -9.73
C LYS A 256 12.80 9.09 -8.99
N VAL A 257 12.23 9.55 -7.89
CA VAL A 257 11.32 8.76 -7.06
C VAL A 257 9.98 9.51 -6.93
N VAL A 258 8.88 8.79 -7.13
CA VAL A 258 7.53 9.27 -6.85
C VAL A 258 6.89 8.31 -5.85
N LEU A 259 6.41 8.83 -4.73
CA LEU A 259 5.72 8.04 -3.72
C LEU A 259 4.26 8.51 -3.67
N ASP A 260 3.35 7.58 -3.88
CA ASP A 260 1.93 7.79 -3.60
C ASP A 260 1.62 7.17 -2.23
N ILE A 261 1.35 8.01 -1.24
CA ILE A 261 1.15 7.59 0.14
C ILE A 261 -0.34 7.51 0.44
N HIS A 262 -0.77 6.31 0.81
CA HIS A 262 -2.14 5.94 1.16
C HIS A 262 -2.20 5.36 2.57
N ARG A 263 -3.41 5.02 3.02
CA ARG A 263 -3.60 4.03 4.10
C ARG A 263 -4.48 2.89 3.64
N ASP A 264 -4.19 1.71 4.17
CA ASP A 264 -5.01 0.54 3.86
C ASP A 264 -6.39 0.68 4.50
N ALA A 265 -7.36 -0.06 3.98
CA ALA A 265 -8.71 -0.11 4.51
C ALA A 265 -9.09 -1.57 4.74
N PHE A 266 -9.15 -1.98 6.00
CA PHE A 266 -9.66 -3.29 6.36
C PHE A 266 -11.15 -3.22 6.61
N SER A 267 -11.90 -4.19 6.07
CA SER A 267 -13.28 -4.40 6.50
C SER A 267 -13.30 -4.64 8.01
N THR A 268 -14.24 -4.00 8.70
CA THR A 268 -14.57 -4.35 10.07
C THR A 268 -15.08 -5.79 10.13
N ASP A 269 -14.87 -6.46 11.26
CA ASP A 269 -15.51 -7.76 11.49
C ASP A 269 -17.02 -7.62 11.78
N GLU A 270 -17.67 -8.73 12.09
CA GLU A 270 -19.12 -8.79 12.36
C GLU A 270 -19.55 -7.94 13.55
N ASP A 271 -18.64 -7.67 14.49
CA ASP A 271 -18.88 -6.85 15.68
C ASP A 271 -18.46 -5.38 15.46
N GLY A 272 -18.01 -5.03 14.25
CA GLY A 272 -17.52 -3.69 13.93
C GLY A 272 -16.08 -3.43 14.36
N ALA A 273 -15.30 -4.43 14.78
CA ALA A 273 -13.94 -4.18 15.23
C ALA A 273 -12.97 -3.91 14.06
N MET A 274 -12.06 -2.95 14.27
CA MET A 274 -11.02 -2.57 13.32
C MET A 274 -9.68 -3.23 13.67
N LYS A 275 -8.97 -3.66 12.64
CA LYS A 275 -7.59 -4.15 12.73
C LYS A 275 -6.60 -3.01 12.58
N LYS A 276 -5.65 -2.92 13.51
CA LYS A 276 -4.59 -1.90 13.56
C LYS A 276 -3.20 -2.52 13.42
N PRO A 277 -2.63 -2.61 12.20
CA PRO A 277 -1.30 -3.20 12.01
C PRO A 277 -0.23 -2.30 12.62
N THR A 278 0.48 -2.84 13.62
CA THR A 278 1.38 -2.10 14.51
C THR A 278 2.65 -2.89 14.78
N PHE A 279 3.76 -2.19 14.90
CA PHE A 279 5.01 -2.73 15.43
C PHE A 279 5.57 -1.81 16.50
N LYS A 280 6.56 -2.29 17.25
CA LYS A 280 7.25 -1.51 18.27
C LYS A 280 8.68 -1.24 17.84
N THR A 281 9.09 0.01 17.97
CA THR A 281 10.49 0.41 17.81
C THR A 281 11.35 -0.20 18.93
N ALA A 282 12.67 -0.16 18.77
CA ALA A 282 13.61 -0.69 19.76
C ALA A 282 13.51 0.00 21.14
N ASP A 283 13.06 1.25 21.18
CA ASP A 283 12.79 2.03 22.40
C ASP A 283 11.34 1.92 22.89
N GLY A 284 10.52 1.06 22.27
CA GLY A 284 9.20 0.67 22.75
C GLY A 284 8.05 1.57 22.28
N GLN A 285 8.30 2.54 21.40
CA GLN A 285 7.24 3.36 20.79
C GLN A 285 6.44 2.52 19.78
N LYS A 286 5.13 2.74 19.71
CA LYS A 286 4.27 2.09 18.72
C LYS A 286 4.27 2.88 17.42
N ALA A 287 4.39 2.18 16.30
CA ALA A 287 4.28 2.75 14.97
C ALA A 287 3.43 1.84 14.08
N ALA A 288 2.73 2.44 13.12
CA ALA A 288 1.97 1.69 12.13
C ALA A 288 2.91 0.86 11.24
N GLN A 289 2.51 -0.36 10.88
CA GLN A 289 3.23 -1.09 9.84
C GLN A 289 2.93 -0.50 8.46
N ILE A 290 3.90 -0.58 7.56
CA ILE A 290 3.74 -0.18 6.15
C ILE A 290 3.53 -1.40 5.26
N MET A 291 2.90 -1.23 4.10
CA MET A 291 2.92 -2.21 3.01
C MET A 291 3.35 -1.50 1.73
N ILE A 292 4.35 -2.06 1.05
CA ILE A 292 4.79 -1.55 -0.24
C ILE A 292 4.02 -2.30 -1.32
N MET A 293 3.39 -1.55 -2.21
CA MET A 293 2.70 -2.06 -3.38
C MET A 293 3.62 -1.93 -4.59
N ALA A 294 3.88 -3.04 -5.28
CA ALA A 294 4.67 -3.07 -6.51
C ALA A 294 3.81 -3.60 -7.66
N GLY A 295 3.60 -2.78 -8.68
CA GLY A 295 2.81 -3.14 -9.84
C GLY A 295 3.66 -3.80 -10.94
N CYS A 296 3.03 -4.58 -11.81
CA CYS A 296 3.61 -5.02 -13.07
C CYS A 296 2.62 -4.94 -14.23
N ASP A 297 3.18 -5.01 -15.44
CA ASP A 297 2.42 -5.12 -16.68
C ASP A 297 3.11 -6.08 -17.66
N VAL A 298 3.00 -7.39 -17.39
CA VAL A 298 3.67 -8.44 -18.16
C VAL A 298 3.24 -8.43 -19.63
N ASP A 299 1.94 -8.25 -19.88
CA ASP A 299 1.36 -8.27 -21.22
C ASP A 299 1.51 -6.92 -21.97
N GLY A 300 2.02 -5.88 -21.30
CA GLY A 300 2.24 -4.55 -21.88
C GLY A 300 0.96 -3.77 -22.22
N VAL A 301 -0.20 -4.19 -21.70
CA VAL A 301 -1.51 -3.62 -22.06
C VAL A 301 -1.83 -2.32 -21.30
N ARG A 302 -1.05 -1.96 -20.28
CA ARG A 302 -1.24 -0.81 -19.38
C ARG A 302 -0.11 0.21 -19.45
N ASP A 303 0.78 0.10 -20.45
CA ASP A 303 1.90 1.01 -20.68
C ASP A 303 2.77 1.22 -19.44
N PHE A 304 3.23 0.10 -18.86
CA PHE A 304 4.17 0.10 -17.74
C PHE A 304 5.38 -0.79 -18.02
N PRO A 305 6.13 -0.60 -19.13
CA PRO A 305 7.16 -1.54 -19.59
C PRO A 305 8.34 -1.70 -18.62
N GLU A 306 8.65 -0.66 -17.83
CA GLU A 306 9.83 -0.58 -16.97
C GLU A 306 9.54 -0.95 -15.50
N TRP A 307 8.45 -1.68 -15.27
CA TRP A 307 7.96 -2.05 -13.93
C TRP A 307 8.99 -2.80 -13.06
N ARG A 308 9.93 -3.52 -13.68
CA ARG A 308 10.99 -4.22 -12.94
C ARG A 308 11.85 -3.27 -12.13
N TYR A 309 12.16 -2.06 -12.61
CA TYR A 309 12.93 -1.10 -11.81
C TYR A 309 12.21 -0.70 -10.52
N ASN A 310 10.90 -0.49 -10.59
CA ASN A 310 10.07 -0.20 -9.42
C ASN A 310 10.04 -1.39 -8.46
N LEU A 311 9.94 -2.63 -8.97
CA LEU A 311 10.01 -3.84 -8.15
C LEU A 311 11.35 -3.92 -7.39
N ARG A 312 12.47 -3.70 -8.07
CA ARG A 312 13.81 -3.71 -7.43
C ARG A 312 13.90 -2.66 -6.33
N PHE A 313 13.39 -1.46 -6.60
CA PHE A 313 13.32 -0.40 -5.60
C PHE A 313 12.46 -0.80 -4.40
N ALA A 314 11.27 -1.37 -4.64
CA ALA A 314 10.37 -1.85 -3.60
C ALA A 314 11.03 -2.91 -2.70
N LEU A 315 11.71 -3.90 -3.30
CA LEU A 315 12.42 -4.96 -2.59
C LEU A 315 13.56 -4.40 -1.72
N ARG A 316 14.39 -3.52 -2.26
CA ARG A 316 15.48 -2.88 -1.51
C ARG A 316 14.99 -1.99 -0.38
N LEU A 317 13.90 -1.26 -0.62
CA LEU A 317 13.27 -0.44 0.41
C LEU A 317 12.74 -1.31 1.54
N GLN A 318 12.02 -2.40 1.22
CA GLN A 318 11.52 -3.32 2.24
C GLN A 318 12.65 -3.95 3.06
N GLN A 319 13.68 -4.46 2.40
CA GLN A 319 14.85 -5.05 3.08
C GLN A 319 15.53 -4.03 4.01
N THR A 320 15.66 -2.78 3.55
CA THR A 320 16.25 -1.70 4.33
C THR A 320 15.38 -1.31 5.53
N ALA A 321 14.07 -1.21 5.34
CA ALA A 321 13.12 -0.91 6.40
C ALA A 321 13.15 -2.00 7.49
N GLU A 322 13.09 -3.28 7.12
CA GLU A 322 13.20 -4.40 8.06
C GLU A 322 14.57 -4.50 8.74
N THR A 323 15.64 -4.07 8.07
CA THR A 323 16.98 -4.04 8.68
C THR A 323 17.08 -2.97 9.76
N LEU A 324 16.53 -1.78 9.52
CA LEU A 324 16.56 -0.67 10.46
C LEU A 324 15.52 -0.81 11.57
N TYR A 325 14.35 -1.32 11.23
CA TYR A 325 13.16 -1.37 12.07
C TYR A 325 12.45 -2.74 11.88
N PRO A 326 12.95 -3.81 12.51
CA PRO A 326 12.34 -5.14 12.38
C PRO A 326 10.85 -5.15 12.73
N GLY A 327 10.03 -5.72 11.85
CA GLY A 327 8.58 -5.79 11.97
C GLY A 327 7.83 -4.59 11.40
N MET A 328 8.52 -3.58 10.87
CA MET A 328 7.91 -2.38 10.28
C MET A 328 7.06 -2.68 9.05
N THR A 329 7.40 -3.71 8.28
CA THR A 329 6.77 -4.00 7.00
C THR A 329 5.83 -5.20 7.12
N ARG A 330 4.67 -5.06 6.50
CA ARG A 330 3.84 -6.18 6.07
C ARG A 330 4.45 -6.74 4.79
N PRO A 331 4.12 -7.98 4.38
CA PRO A 331 4.64 -8.54 3.14
C PRO A 331 4.37 -7.63 1.95
N LEU A 332 5.41 -7.37 1.14
CA LEU A 332 5.32 -6.62 -0.11
C LEU A 332 4.25 -7.26 -0.98
N ASN A 333 3.34 -6.44 -1.50
CA ASN A 333 2.29 -6.91 -2.39
C ASN A 333 2.68 -6.62 -3.83
N PHE A 334 3.10 -7.66 -4.53
CA PHE A 334 3.45 -7.59 -5.94
C PHE A 334 2.27 -8.09 -6.78
N GLY A 335 1.79 -7.32 -7.74
CA GLY A 335 0.57 -7.66 -8.46
C GLY A 335 0.38 -6.98 -9.80
N ASP A 336 -0.61 -7.46 -10.55
CA ASP A 336 -1.01 -6.92 -11.85
C ASP A 336 -1.86 -5.65 -11.68
N PHE A 337 -1.23 -4.53 -11.33
CA PHE A 337 -1.81 -3.20 -11.27
C PHE A 337 -0.78 -2.12 -11.62
N VAL A 338 -1.25 -0.90 -11.91
CA VAL A 338 -0.36 0.24 -12.25
C VAL A 338 -0.36 1.32 -11.17
N TYR A 339 -1.53 1.84 -10.75
CA TYR A 339 -1.65 2.89 -9.73
C TYR A 339 -0.64 4.03 -9.88
N ASN A 340 -0.55 4.59 -11.09
CA ASN A 340 0.42 5.62 -11.49
C ASN A 340 1.92 5.27 -11.33
N MET A 341 2.27 4.02 -10.97
CA MET A 341 3.67 3.58 -10.88
C MET A 341 4.38 3.55 -12.24
N ASN A 342 3.66 3.65 -13.35
CA ASN A 342 4.25 3.87 -14.67
C ASN A 342 4.78 5.29 -14.90
N ALA A 343 4.63 6.21 -13.93
CA ALA A 343 5.12 7.58 -14.06
C ALA A 343 6.64 7.68 -14.22
N ASN A 344 7.42 6.85 -13.51
CA ASN A 344 8.86 6.70 -13.70
C ASN A 344 9.38 5.36 -13.14
N THR A 345 10.69 5.11 -13.27
CA THR A 345 11.38 3.88 -12.82
C THR A 345 11.61 3.76 -11.31
N GLY A 346 11.14 4.74 -10.52
CA GLY A 346 11.25 4.79 -9.07
C GLY A 346 9.92 5.14 -8.41
N SER A 347 8.79 4.75 -9.03
CA SER A 347 7.46 5.06 -8.51
C SER A 347 6.91 3.92 -7.67
N LEU A 348 6.46 4.21 -6.45
CA LEU A 348 5.83 3.23 -5.54
C LEU A 348 4.55 3.78 -4.94
N LEU A 349 3.60 2.89 -4.66
CA LEU A 349 2.51 3.14 -3.73
C LEU A 349 2.86 2.51 -2.38
N ILE A 350 2.68 3.25 -1.29
CA ILE A 350 2.94 2.76 0.07
C ILE A 350 1.72 3.01 0.94
N GLU A 351 1.19 1.93 1.49
CA GLU A 351 0.12 1.94 2.48
C GLU A 351 0.72 2.07 3.87
N VAL A 352 0.38 3.12 4.62
CA VAL A 352 0.87 3.35 5.98
C VAL A 352 -0.25 3.10 6.99
N GLY A 353 -0.21 1.95 7.66
CA GLY A 353 -1.27 1.56 8.59
C GLY A 353 -2.63 1.34 7.92
N THR A 354 -3.68 1.50 8.72
CA THR A 354 -5.10 1.48 8.34
C THR A 354 -5.83 2.68 8.93
N ASP A 355 -7.13 2.80 8.65
CA ASP A 355 -8.04 3.72 9.37
C ASP A 355 -8.13 3.44 10.88
N GLY A 356 -7.74 2.25 11.34
CA GLY A 356 -7.64 1.93 12.76
C GLY A 356 -6.37 2.46 13.45
N ASN A 357 -5.37 2.96 12.72
CA ASN A 357 -4.16 3.52 13.34
C ASN A 357 -4.37 4.96 13.81
N SER A 358 -3.63 5.37 14.85
CA SER A 358 -3.63 6.75 15.34
C SER A 358 -2.66 7.65 14.56
N LEU A 359 -2.89 8.96 14.63
CA LEU A 359 -2.01 9.97 14.01
C LEU A 359 -0.57 9.90 14.50
N ASN A 360 -0.33 9.61 15.79
CA ASN A 360 1.03 9.48 16.31
C ASN A 360 1.74 8.27 15.71
N GLU A 361 1.06 7.12 15.64
CA GLU A 361 1.63 5.88 15.09
C GLU A 361 2.03 6.03 13.62
N VAL A 362 1.22 6.72 12.81
CA VAL A 362 1.47 6.87 11.37
C VAL A 362 2.47 7.99 11.06
N LYS A 363 2.52 9.07 11.87
CA LYS A 363 3.57 10.10 11.78
C LYS A 363 4.93 9.55 12.19
N LEU A 364 4.97 8.69 13.21
CA LEU A 364 6.18 7.95 13.57
C LEU A 364 6.58 7.01 12.43
N ALA A 365 5.66 6.19 11.91
CA ALA A 365 5.92 5.30 10.78
C ALA A 365 6.45 6.07 9.54
N GLY A 366 5.86 7.21 9.20
CA GLY A 366 6.33 8.09 8.13
C GLY A 366 7.75 8.61 8.35
N SER A 367 8.08 8.99 9.59
CA SER A 367 9.45 9.41 9.93
C SER A 367 10.47 8.27 9.76
N LEU A 368 10.12 7.07 10.23
CA LEU A 368 10.95 5.87 10.10
C LEU A 368 11.10 5.45 8.63
N LEU A 369 10.02 5.53 7.85
CA LEU A 369 10.01 5.26 6.40
C LEU A 369 10.91 6.24 5.66
N GLY A 370 10.85 7.54 5.98
CA GLY A 370 11.75 8.53 5.39
C GLY A 370 13.23 8.25 5.69
N ASN A 371 13.56 7.75 6.89
CA ASN A 371 14.91 7.30 7.21
C ASN A 371 15.32 6.05 6.41
N ALA A 372 14.43 5.07 6.27
CA ALA A 372 14.67 3.85 5.49
C ALA A 372 14.82 4.14 3.99
N LEU A 373 13.99 5.02 3.44
CA LEU A 373 14.12 5.54 2.07
C LEU A 373 15.48 6.21 1.87
N ALA A 374 15.88 7.12 2.75
CA ALA A 374 17.18 7.78 2.64
C ALA A 374 18.34 6.78 2.62
N GLU A 375 18.31 5.81 3.53
CA GLU A 375 19.33 4.75 3.61
C GLU A 375 19.37 3.88 2.34
N CYS A 376 18.20 3.48 1.83
CA CYS A 376 18.07 2.68 0.61
C CYS A 376 18.62 3.41 -0.62
N LEU A 377 18.30 4.70 -0.74
CA LEU A 377 18.70 5.54 -1.86
C LEU A 377 20.20 5.87 -1.82
N GLU A 378 20.77 6.11 -0.64
CA GLU A 378 22.20 6.37 -0.48
C GLU A 378 23.06 5.16 -0.82
N LYS A 379 22.65 3.93 -0.40
CA LYS A 379 23.36 2.69 -0.74
C LYS A 379 23.34 2.37 -2.24
N SER A 380 22.34 2.86 -2.97
CA SER A 380 22.21 2.61 -4.40
C SER A 380 23.02 3.61 -5.25
N ALA A 381 23.62 4.63 -4.63
CA ALA A 381 24.51 5.58 -5.29
C ALA A 381 26.00 5.21 -5.19
N GLU A 382 26.34 4.19 -4.39
CA GLU A 382 27.67 3.56 -4.27
C GLU A 382 27.80 2.39 -5.25
#